data_AF-A0A255RG69-F1
#
_entry.id   AF-A0A255RG69-F1
#
_cell.length_a   1.000
_cell.length_b   1.000
_cell.length_c   1.000
_cell.angle_alpha   90.00
_cell.angle_beta   90.00
_cell.angle_gamma   90.00
#
_symmetry.space_group_name_H-M   'P 1'
#
loop_
_entity.id
_entity.type
_entity.pdbx_description
1 polymer ?
#
loop_
_entity_poly.entity_id
_entity_poly.type
_entity_poly.pdbx_seq_one_letter_code
_entity_poly.pdbx_strand_id
1 'polypeptide(L)'
;MSIKRLACPGCGNTVNVPASMAKTRCPSCNLVFSTQNPTAPRSTTANSGPKRTQSNQDADSGSESKMMQWVIALGVAFVAMLVLIVITFFRVGRQQEEAKQAEAVAAEQRAVAEQEAKKNLQYRVVDLPESTRQQIYRDYTAMTDSMNRNSNKIPKSGAAGQAFAGLTQKIADRETTHLALENNISDEDIEQIMIEGEAKGW
;
A
#
# COMPACT_ATOMS: atom_id res chain seq x y z
N MET A 1 17.20 -18.80 13.81
CA MET A 1 16.43 -17.65 14.32
C MET A 1 16.00 -17.97 15.75
N SER A 2 16.40 -17.18 16.76
CA SER A 2 16.06 -17.46 18.16
C SER A 2 14.66 -16.94 18.50
N ILE A 3 13.82 -17.80 19.08
CA ILE A 3 12.46 -17.49 19.53
C ILE A 3 12.49 -17.39 21.05
N LYS A 4 11.97 -16.29 21.61
CA LYS A 4 11.83 -16.09 23.05
C LYS A 4 10.36 -16.25 23.46
N ARG A 5 10.13 -16.87 24.62
CA ARG A 5 8.80 -17.00 25.23
C ARG A 5 8.62 -15.89 26.27
N LEU A 6 7.57 -15.08 26.12
CA LEU A 6 7.26 -13.98 27.02
C LEU A 6 5.81 -14.07 27.50
N ALA A 7 5.56 -13.80 28.78
CA ALA A 7 4.20 -13.71 29.31
C ALA A 7 3.62 -12.31 29.04
N CYS A 8 2.39 -12.26 28.56
CA CYS A 8 1.67 -11.01 28.36
C CYS A 8 1.33 -10.37 29.72
N PRO A 9 1.69 -9.10 29.97
CA PRO A 9 1.38 -8.42 31.22
C PRO A 9 -0.12 -8.13 31.41
N GLY A 10 -0.92 -8.15 30.34
CA GLY A 10 -2.36 -7.89 30.41
C GLY A 10 -3.20 -9.11 30.80
N CYS A 11 -2.83 -10.30 30.35
CA CYS A 11 -3.66 -11.50 30.52
C CYS A 11 -2.88 -12.75 30.95
N GLY A 12 -1.57 -12.66 31.20
CA GLY A 12 -0.72 -13.76 31.64
C GLY A 12 -0.36 -14.80 30.56
N ASN A 13 -1.03 -14.77 29.40
CA ASN A 13 -0.78 -15.76 28.33
C ASN A 13 0.63 -15.63 27.74
N THR A 14 1.28 -16.77 27.51
CA THR A 14 2.62 -16.82 26.91
C THR A 14 2.55 -16.68 25.40
N VAL A 15 3.47 -15.88 24.84
CA VAL A 15 3.58 -15.62 23.40
C VAL A 15 5.00 -15.91 22.94
N ASN A 16 5.11 -16.58 21.80
CA ASN A 16 6.39 -16.83 21.12
C ASN A 16 6.73 -15.62 20.23
N VAL A 17 7.84 -14.95 20.51
CA VAL A 17 8.24 -13.74 19.77
C VAL A 17 9.66 -13.93 19.23
N PRO A 18 9.94 -13.53 17.98
CA PRO A 18 11.32 -13.49 17.46
C PRO A 18 12.19 -12.57 18.31
N ALA A 19 13.41 -12.98 18.63
CA ALA A 19 14.30 -12.22 19.50
C ALA A 19 14.67 -10.81 18.96
N SER A 20 14.42 -10.54 17.67
CA SER A 20 14.67 -9.26 17.00
C SER A 20 13.53 -8.24 17.13
N MET A 21 12.35 -8.62 17.60
CA MET A 21 11.22 -7.69 17.73
C MET A 21 11.27 -6.97 19.07
N ALA A 22 11.25 -5.63 19.06
CA ALA A 22 11.25 -4.80 20.27
C ALA A 22 9.86 -4.63 20.92
N LYS A 23 8.79 -4.80 20.13
CA LYS A 23 7.39 -4.70 20.56
C LYS A 23 6.59 -5.86 19.98
N THR A 24 5.66 -6.39 20.77
CA THR A 24 4.79 -7.50 20.35
C THR A 24 3.36 -7.24 20.79
N ARG A 25 2.39 -7.77 20.06
CA ARG A 25 0.96 -7.69 20.36
C ARG A 25 0.48 -9.04 20.88
N CYS A 26 -0.20 -9.03 22.03
CA CYS A 26 -0.81 -10.24 22.55
C CYS A 26 -2.04 -10.63 21.70
N PRO A 27 -2.14 -11.88 21.20
CA PRO A 27 -3.28 -12.32 20.42
C PRO A 27 -4.57 -12.47 21.25
N SER A 28 -4.45 -12.67 22.57
CA SER A 28 -5.61 -12.90 23.44
C SER A 28 -6.27 -11.62 23.94
N CYS A 29 -5.49 -10.59 24.28
CA CYS A 29 -6.02 -9.34 24.86
C CYS A 29 -5.68 -8.08 24.05
N ASN A 30 -5.05 -8.24 22.88
CA ASN A 30 -4.65 -7.14 21.99
C ASN A 30 -3.71 -6.08 22.59
N LEU A 31 -3.19 -6.28 23.80
CA LEU A 31 -2.22 -5.38 24.43
C LEU A 31 -0.87 -5.43 23.70
N VAL A 32 -0.32 -4.26 23.38
CA VAL A 32 1.04 -4.13 22.83
C VAL A 32 2.02 -3.86 23.96
N PHE A 33 3.07 -4.68 24.08
CA PHE A 33 4.07 -4.55 25.14
C PHE A 33 5.51 -4.73 24.60
N SER A 34 6.48 -4.18 25.32
CA SER A 34 7.89 -4.25 24.95
C SER A 34 8.49 -5.59 25.35
N THR A 35 9.22 -6.22 24.43
CA THR A 35 9.86 -7.54 24.65
C THR A 35 11.13 -7.46 25.49
N GLN A 36 11.69 -6.27 25.66
CA GLN A 36 12.91 -6.02 26.44
C GLN A 36 12.65 -5.85 27.94
N ASN A 37 11.42 -5.49 28.34
CA ASN A 37 11.04 -5.34 29.75
C ASN A 37 9.51 -5.44 29.92
N PRO A 38 8.95 -6.64 30.19
CA PRO A 38 7.51 -6.84 30.34
C PRO A 38 7.05 -6.38 31.73
N THR A 39 6.94 -5.08 31.94
CA THR A 39 6.29 -4.50 33.13
C THR A 39 5.18 -3.56 32.66
N ALA A 40 4.02 -3.62 33.33
CA ALA A 40 2.75 -2.99 32.95
C ALA A 40 2.84 -1.49 32.60
N PRO A 41 1.90 -0.95 31.79
CA PRO A 41 1.94 0.44 31.37
C PRO A 41 1.51 1.34 32.52
N ARG A 42 2.38 2.26 32.94
CA ARG A 42 2.00 3.40 33.78
C ARG A 42 2.02 4.67 32.93
N SER A 43 0.84 5.09 32.50
CA SER A 43 0.61 6.43 31.97
C SER A 43 0.60 7.41 33.14
N THR A 44 1.58 8.32 33.23
CA THR A 44 1.49 9.74 33.62
C THR A 44 2.85 10.29 34.05
N THR A 45 3.22 11.39 33.39
CA THR A 45 3.89 12.62 33.86
C THR A 45 4.79 12.59 35.11
N ALA A 46 5.93 13.29 34.95
CA ALA A 46 6.68 14.06 35.94
C ALA A 46 7.95 13.44 36.55
N ASN A 47 9.00 14.27 36.46
CA ASN A 47 10.12 14.46 37.37
C ASN A 47 11.06 13.29 37.68
N SER A 48 12.27 13.41 37.15
CA SER A 48 13.49 12.91 37.81
C SER A 48 14.68 13.82 37.46
N GLY A 49 14.81 14.93 38.18
CA GLY A 49 16.14 15.32 38.67
C GLY A 49 16.38 14.65 40.03
N PRO A 50 17.57 14.72 40.65
CA PRO A 50 18.73 15.52 40.28
C PRO A 50 20.05 14.73 40.23
N LYS A 51 21.05 15.21 39.48
CA LYS A 51 22.44 15.06 39.94
C LYS A 51 23.22 16.34 39.69
N ARG A 52 23.35 17.08 40.79
CA ARG A 52 24.19 18.24 41.03
C ARG A 52 25.65 17.88 40.74
N THR A 53 26.31 18.65 39.88
CA THR A 53 27.76 18.82 39.91
C THR A 53 28.06 20.29 39.60
N GLN A 54 29.06 20.81 40.28
CA GLN A 54 29.27 22.19 40.71
C GLN A 54 29.23 23.27 39.62
N SER A 55 28.67 24.41 40.01
CA SER A 55 29.08 25.72 39.54
C SER A 55 30.38 26.13 40.25
N ASN A 56 31.38 26.59 39.51
CA ASN A 56 31.68 28.01 39.42
C ASN A 56 32.88 28.23 38.48
N GLN A 57 32.68 29.24 37.65
CA GLN A 57 33.68 29.92 36.84
C GLN A 57 34.76 30.54 37.74
N ASP A 58 35.98 30.62 37.21
CA ASP A 58 36.80 31.84 37.05
C ASP A 58 38.11 31.37 36.40
N ALA A 59 38.42 31.67 35.13
CA ALA A 59 38.82 32.96 34.53
C ALA A 59 40.34 32.93 34.21
N ASP A 60 40.68 33.60 33.12
CA ASP A 60 42.00 33.80 32.50
C ASP A 60 42.56 32.63 31.65
N SER A 61 43.00 32.82 30.40
CA SER A 61 43.34 34.03 29.65
C SER A 61 43.44 33.69 28.15
N GLY A 62 43.00 34.61 27.28
CA GLY A 62 43.48 34.72 25.90
C GLY A 62 42.56 34.25 24.76
N SER A 63 42.18 35.21 23.90
CA SER A 63 41.65 35.05 22.52
C SER A 63 40.13 35.11 22.30
N GLU A 64 39.46 36.12 22.87
CA GLU A 64 38.05 36.45 22.60
C GLU A 64 37.67 36.64 21.11
N SER A 65 38.61 37.01 20.23
CA SER A 65 38.28 37.30 18.82
C SER A 65 38.12 36.07 17.93
N LYS A 66 38.72 34.91 18.27
CA LYS A 66 38.64 33.70 17.45
C LYS A 66 37.49 32.76 17.83
N MET A 67 37.10 32.74 19.11
CA MET A 67 36.05 31.84 19.60
C MET A 67 34.65 32.27 19.11
N MET A 68 34.37 33.58 19.08
CA MET A 68 33.10 34.11 18.57
C MET A 68 32.98 33.92 17.04
N GLN A 69 34.09 33.96 16.32
CA GLN A 69 34.15 33.70 14.88
C GLN A 69 33.88 32.21 14.55
N TRP A 70 34.31 31.28 15.40
CA TRP A 70 34.03 29.85 15.27
C TRP A 70 32.56 29.49 15.56
N VAL A 71 31.93 30.15 16.54
CA VAL A 71 30.50 29.93 16.85
C VAL A 71 29.60 30.46 15.74
N ILE A 72 29.93 31.63 15.16
CA ILE A 72 29.20 32.19 14.01
C ILE A 72 29.41 31.30 12.78
N ALA A 73 30.64 30.82 12.53
CA ALA A 73 30.93 29.92 11.42
C ALA A 73 30.17 28.57 11.52
N LEU A 74 30.09 27.98 12.73
CA LEU A 74 29.33 26.76 12.98
C LEU A 74 27.81 26.97 12.85
N GLY A 75 27.30 28.12 13.33
CA GLY A 75 25.89 28.48 13.19
C GLY A 75 25.46 28.66 11.73
N VAL A 76 26.26 29.37 10.93
CA VAL A 76 25.98 29.58 9.51
C VAL A 76 26.07 28.26 8.72
N ALA A 77 27.03 27.39 9.05
CA ALA A 77 27.13 26.07 8.43
C ALA A 77 25.91 25.19 8.74
N PHE A 78 25.40 25.23 9.96
CA PHE A 78 24.21 24.45 10.36
C PHE A 78 22.94 24.94 9.65
N VAL A 79 22.76 26.26 9.54
CA VAL A 79 21.63 26.85 8.81
C VAL A 79 21.72 26.52 7.31
N ALA A 80 22.91 26.61 6.71
CA ALA A 80 23.11 26.23 5.31
C ALA A 80 22.80 24.75 5.06
N MET A 81 23.19 23.86 6.00
CA MET A 81 22.86 22.43 5.91
C MET A 81 21.36 22.17 5.98
N LEU A 82 20.64 22.85 6.89
CA LEU A 82 19.18 22.72 6.98
C LEU A 82 18.47 23.19 5.71
N VAL A 83 18.92 24.29 5.11
CA VAL A 83 18.37 24.78 3.83
C VAL A 83 18.60 23.76 2.71
N LEU A 84 19.78 23.13 2.63
CA LEU A 84 20.06 22.07 1.66
C LEU A 84 19.18 20.82 1.87
N ILE A 85 18.90 20.45 3.12
CA ILE A 85 17.98 19.35 3.44
C ILE A 85 16.57 19.69 2.94
N VAL A 86 16.07 20.90 3.22
CA VAL A 86 14.74 21.32 2.76
C VAL A 86 14.65 21.32 1.24
N ILE A 87 15.67 21.84 0.54
CA ILE A 87 15.70 21.86 -0.93
C ILE A 87 15.74 20.44 -1.52
N THR A 88 16.52 19.53 -0.93
CA THR A 88 16.59 18.13 -1.41
C THR A 88 15.28 17.40 -1.16
N PHE A 89 14.64 17.56 0.00
CA PHE A 89 13.30 17.01 0.25
C PHE A 89 12.26 17.56 -0.73
N PHE A 90 12.28 18.85 -1.03
CA PHE A 90 11.34 19.46 -1.98
C PHE A 90 11.56 18.97 -3.43
N ARG A 91 12.83 18.76 -3.83
CA ARG A 91 13.16 18.19 -5.14
C ARG A 91 12.74 16.72 -5.26
N VAL A 92 13.03 15.92 -4.24
CA VAL A 92 12.68 14.49 -4.22
C VAL A 92 11.16 14.30 -4.20
N GLY A 93 10.44 15.13 -3.43
CA GLY A 93 8.97 15.10 -3.41
C GLY A 93 8.35 15.32 -4.79
N ARG A 94 8.81 16.34 -5.53
CA ARG A 94 8.36 16.61 -6.90
C ARG A 94 8.69 15.47 -7.88
N GLN A 95 9.90 14.93 -7.83
CA GLN A 95 10.28 13.79 -8.67
C GLN A 95 9.44 12.55 -8.37
N GLN A 96 9.04 12.35 -7.12
CA GLN A 96 8.21 11.22 -6.74
C GLN A 96 6.76 11.36 -7.25
N GLU A 97 6.23 12.59 -7.27
CA GLU A 97 4.92 12.87 -7.86
C GLU A 97 4.92 12.70 -9.37
N GLU A 98 5.95 13.20 -10.06
CA GLU A 98 6.14 13.01 -11.51
C GLU A 98 6.30 11.52 -11.86
N ALA A 99 7.08 10.76 -11.08
CA ALA A 99 7.23 9.33 -11.28
C ALA A 99 5.92 8.56 -11.10
N LYS A 100 5.11 8.92 -10.09
CA LYS A 100 3.78 8.31 -9.87
C LYS A 100 2.80 8.64 -11.01
N GLN A 101 2.82 9.88 -11.52
CA GLN A 101 2.01 10.24 -12.68
C GLN A 101 2.46 9.52 -13.94
N ALA A 102 3.77 9.44 -14.18
CA ALA A 102 4.32 8.72 -15.34
C ALA A 102 3.99 7.22 -15.28
N GLU A 103 4.05 6.59 -14.10
CA GLU A 103 3.65 5.20 -13.91
C GLU A 103 2.15 4.99 -14.14
N ALA A 104 1.29 5.89 -13.64
CA ALA A 104 -0.15 5.84 -13.88
C ALA A 104 -0.49 5.97 -15.38
N VAL A 105 0.13 6.92 -16.08
CA VAL A 105 -0.05 7.10 -17.53
C VAL A 105 0.46 5.90 -18.31
N ALA A 106 1.62 5.34 -17.93
CA ALA A 106 2.16 4.14 -18.58
C ALA A 106 1.27 2.91 -18.33
N ALA A 107 0.68 2.77 -17.15
CA ALA A 107 -0.27 1.70 -16.85
C ALA A 107 -1.56 1.84 -17.67
N GLU A 108 -2.07 3.06 -17.81
CA GLU A 108 -3.25 3.36 -18.64
C GLU A 108 -2.97 3.06 -20.12
N GLN A 109 -1.83 3.50 -20.66
CA GLN A 109 -1.43 3.21 -22.04
C GLN A 109 -1.28 1.71 -22.30
N ARG A 110 -0.73 0.94 -21.34
CA ARG A 110 -0.66 -0.52 -21.45
C ARG A 110 -2.05 -1.16 -21.46
N ALA A 111 -2.97 -0.69 -20.62
CA ALA A 111 -4.33 -1.20 -20.59
C ALA A 111 -5.08 -0.92 -21.91
N VAL A 112 -4.89 0.27 -22.49
CA VAL A 112 -5.47 0.62 -23.80
C VAL A 112 -4.85 -0.22 -24.92
N ALA A 113 -3.52 -0.37 -24.95
CA ALA A 113 -2.84 -1.19 -25.95
C ALA A 113 -3.25 -2.67 -25.87
N GLU A 114 -3.46 -3.20 -24.65
CA GLU A 114 -3.97 -4.56 -24.45
C GLU A 114 -5.40 -4.70 -24.97
N GLN A 115 -6.27 -3.70 -24.74
CA GLN A 115 -7.63 -3.69 -25.30
C GLN A 115 -7.63 -3.61 -26.83
N GLU A 116 -6.78 -2.77 -27.43
CA GLU A 116 -6.66 -2.70 -28.90
C GLU A 116 -6.08 -3.97 -29.50
N ALA A 117 -5.14 -4.63 -28.81
CA ALA A 117 -4.63 -5.93 -29.22
C ALA A 117 -5.75 -6.98 -29.19
N LYS A 118 -6.61 -6.98 -28.17
CA LYS A 118 -7.79 -7.87 -28.08
C LYS A 118 -8.79 -7.64 -29.21
N LYS A 119 -9.03 -6.38 -29.60
CA LYS A 119 -9.92 -6.03 -30.73
C LYS A 119 -9.40 -6.49 -32.10
N ASN A 120 -8.09 -6.62 -32.25
CA ASN A 120 -7.47 -7.11 -33.49
C ASN A 120 -7.29 -8.64 -33.52
N LEU A 121 -7.72 -9.36 -32.47
CA LEU A 121 -7.72 -10.81 -32.51
C LEU A 121 -8.82 -11.30 -33.44
N GLN A 122 -8.40 -12.08 -34.44
CA GLN A 122 -9.30 -12.85 -35.27
C GLN A 122 -10.02 -13.85 -34.34
N TYR A 123 -11.32 -13.63 -34.10
CA TYR A 123 -12.06 -14.46 -33.15
C TYR A 123 -12.32 -15.85 -33.74
N ARG A 124 -12.23 -16.86 -32.88
CA ARG A 124 -12.65 -18.23 -33.21
C ARG A 124 -14.13 -18.37 -32.86
N VAL A 125 -14.95 -18.72 -33.84
CA VAL A 125 -16.35 -19.10 -33.57
C VAL A 125 -16.34 -20.38 -32.73
N VAL A 126 -16.84 -20.29 -31.50
CA VAL A 126 -16.97 -21.44 -30.60
C VAL A 126 -18.10 -22.35 -31.11
N ASP A 127 -17.91 -23.66 -31.01
CA ASP A 127 -18.86 -24.68 -31.47
C ASP A 127 -20.11 -24.77 -30.57
N LEU A 128 -20.94 -23.72 -30.63
CA LEU A 128 -22.25 -23.62 -29.97
C LEU A 128 -23.29 -23.07 -30.95
N PRO A 129 -24.58 -23.26 -30.68
CA PRO A 129 -25.62 -22.53 -31.37
C PRO A 129 -25.44 -21.01 -31.20
N GLU A 130 -25.67 -20.24 -32.26
CA GLU A 130 -25.55 -18.77 -32.20
C GLU A 130 -26.47 -18.15 -31.14
N SER A 131 -27.67 -18.69 -30.96
CA SER A 131 -28.59 -18.28 -29.90
C SER A 131 -27.97 -18.39 -28.51
N THR A 132 -27.21 -19.45 -28.27
CA THR A 132 -26.52 -19.69 -26.99
C THR A 132 -25.35 -18.73 -26.83
N ARG A 133 -24.54 -18.50 -27.89
CA ARG A 133 -23.46 -17.51 -27.86
C ARG A 133 -23.97 -16.10 -27.58
N GLN A 134 -25.07 -15.69 -28.23
CA GLN A 134 -25.72 -14.40 -27.98
C GLN A 134 -26.25 -14.28 -26.55
N GLN A 135 -26.82 -15.36 -26.01
CA GLN A 135 -27.29 -15.38 -24.63
C GLN A 135 -26.12 -15.19 -23.64
N ILE A 136 -25.05 -15.97 -23.81
CA ILE A 136 -23.83 -15.85 -22.99
C ILE A 136 -23.28 -14.42 -23.04
N TYR A 137 -23.18 -13.83 -24.23
CA TYR A 137 -22.72 -12.45 -24.41
C TYR A 137 -23.60 -11.45 -23.64
N ARG A 138 -24.92 -11.55 -23.76
CA ARG A 138 -25.86 -10.67 -23.04
C ARG A 138 -25.77 -10.84 -21.53
N ASP A 139 -25.65 -12.07 -21.05
CA ASP A 139 -25.61 -12.36 -19.62
C ASP A 139 -24.29 -11.84 -19.02
N TYR A 140 -23.17 -12.03 -19.72
CA TYR A 140 -21.87 -11.48 -19.33
C TYR A 140 -21.83 -9.94 -19.37
N THR A 141 -22.36 -9.32 -20.43
CA THR A 141 -22.44 -7.85 -20.53
C THR A 141 -23.34 -7.25 -19.45
N ALA A 142 -24.52 -7.84 -19.18
CA ALA A 142 -25.39 -7.40 -18.09
C ALA A 142 -24.70 -7.51 -16.72
N MET A 143 -23.95 -8.58 -16.49
CA MET A 143 -23.16 -8.76 -15.28
C MET A 143 -22.10 -7.66 -15.13
N THR A 144 -21.26 -7.47 -16.14
CA THR A 144 -20.17 -6.47 -16.11
C THR A 144 -20.70 -5.04 -15.99
N ASP A 145 -21.80 -4.71 -16.67
CA ASP A 145 -22.49 -3.42 -16.54
C ASP A 145 -22.98 -3.17 -15.10
N SER A 146 -23.55 -4.20 -14.46
CA SER A 146 -24.01 -4.10 -13.07
C SER A 146 -22.86 -3.83 -12.09
N MET A 147 -21.70 -4.45 -12.34
CA MET A 147 -20.48 -4.25 -11.54
C MET A 147 -19.91 -2.83 -11.75
N ASN A 148 -19.87 -2.36 -13.00
CA ASN A 148 -19.35 -1.04 -13.35
C ASN A 148 -20.21 0.10 -12.78
N ARG A 149 -21.54 -0.04 -12.80
CA ARG A 149 -22.45 0.97 -12.20
C ARG A 149 -22.22 1.16 -10.70
N ASN A 150 -21.88 0.08 -9.99
CA ASN A 150 -21.61 0.14 -8.56
C ASN A 150 -20.17 0.55 -8.25
N SER A 151 -19.22 0.18 -9.11
CA SER A 151 -17.81 0.58 -9.01
C SER A 151 -17.61 2.10 -9.02
N ASN A 152 -18.37 2.84 -9.82
CA ASN A 152 -18.27 4.31 -9.90
C ASN A 152 -18.63 5.04 -8.60
N LYS A 153 -19.26 4.37 -7.63
CA LYS A 153 -19.60 4.95 -6.32
C LYS A 153 -18.47 4.84 -5.30
N ILE A 154 -17.45 4.03 -5.58
CA ILE A 154 -16.34 3.77 -4.66
C ILE A 154 -15.11 4.48 -5.18
N PRO A 155 -14.41 5.28 -4.34
CA PRO A 155 -13.18 5.93 -4.76
C PRO A 155 -12.15 4.88 -5.17
N LYS A 156 -11.64 4.99 -6.40
CA LYS A 156 -10.63 4.08 -6.97
C LYS A 156 -9.29 4.14 -6.21
N SER A 157 -9.05 5.22 -5.46
CA SER A 157 -7.84 5.43 -4.68
C SER A 157 -7.95 4.94 -3.24
N GLY A 158 -6.85 4.40 -2.72
CA GLY A 158 -6.72 3.98 -1.32
C GLY A 158 -7.03 2.51 -1.07
N ALA A 159 -6.80 2.04 0.16
CA ALA A 159 -6.89 0.62 0.52
C ALA A 159 -8.30 0.04 0.30
N ALA A 160 -9.36 0.82 0.55
CA ALA A 160 -10.73 0.40 0.32
C ALA A 160 -11.06 0.22 -1.17
N GLY A 161 -10.57 1.12 -2.03
CA GLY A 161 -10.75 1.02 -3.49
C GLY A 161 -10.03 -0.18 -4.08
N GLN A 162 -8.80 -0.44 -3.64
CA GLN A 162 -8.03 -1.62 -4.06
C GLN A 162 -8.69 -2.93 -3.61
N ALA A 163 -9.17 -2.98 -2.37
CA ALA A 163 -9.89 -4.15 -1.85
C ALA A 163 -11.18 -4.41 -2.63
N PHE A 164 -11.93 -3.35 -2.97
CA PHE A 164 -13.13 -3.48 -3.79
C PHE A 164 -12.80 -3.96 -5.20
N ALA A 165 -11.82 -3.36 -5.88
CA ALA A 165 -11.41 -3.78 -7.22
C ALA A 165 -11.02 -5.27 -7.26
N GLY A 166 -10.22 -5.72 -6.27
CA GLY A 166 -9.86 -7.13 -6.17
C GLY A 166 -11.04 -8.06 -5.86
N LEU A 167 -12.05 -7.59 -5.13
CA LEU A 167 -13.27 -8.35 -4.88
C LEU A 167 -14.16 -8.41 -6.13
N THR A 168 -14.32 -7.31 -6.86
CA THR A 168 -15.06 -7.28 -8.14
C THR A 168 -14.42 -8.19 -9.16
N GLN A 169 -13.09 -8.17 -9.29
CA GLN A 169 -12.37 -9.07 -10.19
C GLN A 169 -12.61 -10.54 -9.83
N LYS A 170 -12.51 -10.92 -8.55
CA LYS A 170 -12.78 -12.30 -8.11
C LYS A 170 -14.21 -12.76 -8.37
N ILE A 171 -15.18 -11.85 -8.23
CA ILE A 171 -16.57 -12.17 -8.56
C ILE A 171 -16.69 -12.37 -10.07
N ALA A 172 -16.16 -11.46 -10.88
CA ALA A 172 -16.17 -11.59 -12.33
C ALA A 172 -15.53 -12.91 -12.79
N ASP A 173 -14.37 -13.28 -12.25
CA ASP A 173 -13.69 -14.55 -12.54
C ASP A 173 -14.57 -15.74 -12.18
N ARG A 174 -15.17 -15.75 -10.97
CA ARG A 174 -16.03 -16.84 -10.51
C ARG A 174 -17.27 -17.02 -11.38
N GLU A 175 -17.93 -15.91 -11.74
CA GLU A 175 -19.12 -15.95 -12.57
C GLU A 175 -18.79 -16.34 -14.02
N THR A 176 -17.62 -15.92 -14.53
CA THR A 176 -17.12 -16.37 -15.85
C THR A 176 -16.93 -17.88 -15.87
N THR A 177 -16.24 -18.43 -14.86
CA THR A 177 -16.09 -19.89 -14.72
C THR A 177 -17.44 -20.59 -14.55
N HIS A 178 -18.39 -19.99 -13.83
CA HIS A 178 -19.72 -20.55 -13.69
C HIS A 178 -20.46 -20.63 -15.04
N LEU A 179 -20.43 -19.56 -15.84
CA LEU A 179 -21.00 -19.52 -17.19
C LEU A 179 -20.35 -20.56 -18.12
N ALA A 180 -19.03 -20.71 -18.03
CA ALA A 180 -18.28 -21.69 -18.81
C ALA A 180 -18.70 -23.12 -18.45
N LEU A 181 -18.80 -23.43 -17.16
CA LEU A 181 -19.24 -24.73 -16.66
C LEU A 181 -20.70 -25.04 -17.02
N GLU A 182 -21.60 -24.06 -16.94
CA GLU A 182 -23.03 -24.22 -17.28
C GLU A 182 -23.22 -24.58 -18.76
N ASN A 183 -22.37 -24.03 -19.63
CA ASN A 183 -22.42 -24.26 -21.08
C ASN A 183 -21.45 -25.33 -21.57
N ASN A 184 -20.70 -25.97 -20.67
CA ASN A 184 -19.68 -26.99 -20.97
C ASN A 184 -18.62 -26.50 -21.98
N ILE A 185 -18.14 -25.27 -21.78
CA ILE A 185 -17.10 -24.62 -22.58
C ILE A 185 -15.94 -24.16 -21.70
N SER A 186 -14.84 -23.75 -22.32
CA SER A 186 -13.70 -23.18 -21.60
C SER A 186 -13.92 -21.70 -21.25
N ASP A 187 -13.19 -21.19 -20.24
CA ASP A 187 -13.20 -19.77 -19.91
C ASP A 187 -12.69 -18.94 -21.11
N GLU A 188 -11.73 -19.47 -21.86
CA GLU A 188 -11.23 -18.86 -23.10
C GLU A 188 -12.30 -18.79 -24.19
N ASP A 189 -13.22 -19.75 -24.26
CA ASP A 189 -14.34 -19.72 -25.21
C ASP A 189 -15.34 -18.62 -24.87
N ILE A 190 -15.56 -18.34 -23.58
CA ILE A 190 -16.35 -17.16 -23.16
C ILE A 190 -15.69 -15.89 -23.69
N GLU A 191 -14.37 -15.74 -23.56
CA GLU A 191 -13.65 -14.58 -24.10
C GLU A 191 -13.80 -14.46 -25.62
N GLN A 192 -13.73 -15.57 -26.35
CA GLN A 192 -13.96 -15.58 -27.80
C GLN A 192 -15.39 -15.17 -28.17
N ILE A 193 -16.39 -15.62 -27.42
CA ILE A 193 -17.81 -15.23 -27.58
C ILE A 193 -17.97 -13.72 -27.33
N MET A 194 -17.24 -13.18 -26.34
CA MET A 194 -17.25 -11.74 -26.07
C MET A 194 -16.69 -10.93 -27.23
N ILE A 195 -15.55 -11.34 -27.79
CA ILE A 195 -14.96 -10.69 -28.96
C ILE A 195 -15.88 -10.83 -30.19
N GLU A 196 -16.49 -12.01 -30.39
CA GLU A 196 -17.47 -12.23 -31.46
C GLU A 196 -18.67 -11.29 -31.33
N GLY A 197 -19.21 -11.13 -30.12
CA GLY A 197 -20.36 -10.27 -29.85
C GLY A 197 -20.06 -8.79 -30.07
N GLU A 198 -18.88 -8.32 -29.64
CA GLU A 198 -18.42 -6.96 -29.94
C GLU A 198 -18.25 -6.74 -31.45
N ALA A 199 -17.67 -7.72 -32.16
CA ALA A 199 -17.44 -7.63 -33.60
C ALA A 199 -18.76 -7.64 -34.41
N LYS A 200 -19.78 -8.36 -33.93
CA LYS A 200 -21.09 -8.46 -34.59
C LYS A 200 -22.10 -7.42 -34.12
N GLY A 201 -21.83 -6.69 -33.04
CA GLY A 201 -22.73 -5.68 -32.48
C GLY A 201 -24.00 -6.28 -31.87
N TRP A 202 -23.85 -7.39 -31.15
CA TRP A 202 -24.94 -8.02 -30.40
C TRP A 202 -25.41 -7.19 -29.19
#